data_AF-A0A9X0LCA7-F1
#
_entry.id   AF-A0A9X0LCA7-F1
#
_cell.length_a   1.000
_cell.length_b   1.000
_cell.length_c   1.000
_cell.angle_alpha   90.00
_cell.angle_beta   90.00
_cell.angle_gamma   90.00
#
_symmetry.space_group_name_H-M   'P 1'
#
loop_
_entity.id
_entity.type
_entity.pdbx_description
1 polymer ?
#
loop_
_entity_poly.entity_id
_entity_poly.type
_entity_poly.pdbx_seq_one_letter_code
_entity_poly.pdbx_strand_id
1 'polypeptide(L)'
;MALRLHDQTRGARPARRKVAARPGGHLGHAERHRFQEVFRGAAEPLPWPDEHTPLVTTRSPSQVFGFYRDQCEISDAIIAAAPLTATPAGRHPDEPLASQTTDLRRIVLHVIEETARHAGHLDVVRELIDGRTGLGPR
;
A
#
# COMPACT_ATOMS: atom_id res chain seq x y z
N MET A 1 22.67 54.32 9.66
CA MET A 1 22.21 53.97 8.30
C MET A 1 21.70 52.54 8.34
N ALA A 2 20.50 52.32 7.78
CA ALA A 2 19.55 51.26 8.15
C ALA A 2 19.90 49.83 7.68
N LEU A 3 19.41 48.87 8.48
CA LEU A 3 18.82 47.55 8.16
C LEU A 3 19.07 46.92 6.77
N ARG A 4 19.40 45.62 6.77
CA ARG A 4 18.50 44.57 6.24
C ARG A 4 18.95 43.16 6.63
N LEU A 5 18.15 42.55 7.50
CA LEU A 5 17.97 41.10 7.61
C LEU A 5 17.31 40.62 6.30
N HIS A 6 17.87 39.59 5.67
CA HIS A 6 17.10 38.74 4.76
C HIS A 6 17.07 37.31 5.30
N ASP A 7 16.00 37.10 6.06
CA ASP A 7 15.26 35.87 6.24
C ASP A 7 15.28 34.98 4.98
N GLN A 8 15.83 33.76 5.13
CA GLN A 8 15.71 32.69 4.15
C GLN A 8 14.91 31.54 4.78
N THR A 9 13.66 31.82 5.14
CA THR A 9 12.62 30.81 5.28
C THR A 9 12.34 30.17 3.90
N ARG A 10 13.17 29.17 3.53
CA ARG A 10 12.78 28.21 2.50
C ARG A 10 11.65 27.35 3.08
N GLY A 11 10.42 27.73 2.75
CA GLY A 11 9.23 26.91 2.94
C GLY A 11 9.42 25.57 2.23
N ALA A 12 9.78 24.54 2.99
CA ALA A 12 9.67 23.17 2.55
C ALA A 12 8.18 22.87 2.38
N ARG A 13 7.71 22.81 1.13
CA ARG A 13 6.40 22.27 0.82
C ARG A 13 6.35 20.83 1.34
N PRO A 14 5.37 20.45 2.17
CA PRO A 14 5.23 19.05 2.56
C PRO A 14 5.03 18.21 1.30
N ALA A 15 5.85 17.17 1.14
CA ALA A 15 5.73 16.22 0.05
C ALA A 15 4.30 15.68 0.05
N ARG A 16 3.53 15.99 -0.99
CA ARG A 16 2.21 15.42 -1.21
C ARG A 16 2.40 13.90 -1.26
N ARG A 17 1.95 13.20 -0.22
CA ARG A 17 1.89 11.73 -0.21
C ARG A 17 1.09 11.31 -1.43
N LYS A 18 1.77 10.76 -2.44
CA LYS A 18 1.12 10.14 -3.59
C LYS A 18 0.47 8.87 -3.06
N VAL A 19 -0.86 8.86 -2.96
CA VAL A 19 -1.61 7.60 -2.86
C VAL A 19 -1.50 6.97 -4.24
N ALA A 20 -0.55 6.07 -4.41
CA ALA A 20 -0.29 5.42 -5.68
C ALA A 20 -1.28 4.27 -5.87
N ALA A 21 -2.46 4.56 -6.43
CA ALA A 21 -3.32 3.50 -6.94
C ALA A 21 -2.62 2.84 -8.14
N ARG A 22 -2.30 1.55 -8.03
CA ARG A 22 -1.61 0.77 -9.08
C ARG A 22 -2.62 -0.03 -9.93
N PRO A 23 -2.36 -0.25 -11.23
CA PRO A 23 -3.23 -1.00 -12.13
C PRO A 23 -3.34 -2.46 -11.67
N GLY A 24 -4.55 -2.91 -11.35
CA GLY A 24 -4.80 -4.19 -10.68
C GLY A 24 -5.38 -4.03 -9.27
N GLY A 25 -5.44 -2.81 -8.75
CA GLY A 25 -5.98 -2.51 -7.43
C GLY A 25 -4.86 -2.30 -6.43
N HIS A 26 -4.97 -1.20 -5.67
CA HIS A 26 -3.96 -0.79 -4.70
C HIS A 26 -3.63 -1.90 -3.69
N LEU A 27 -4.65 -2.58 -3.15
CA LEU A 27 -4.47 -3.58 -2.11
C LEU A 27 -3.69 -4.82 -2.60
N GLY A 28 -3.98 -5.34 -3.80
CA GLY A 28 -3.21 -6.47 -4.35
C GLY A 28 -1.74 -6.12 -4.56
N HIS A 29 -1.44 -4.90 -5.01
CA HIS A 29 -0.06 -4.45 -5.13
C HIS A 29 0.61 -4.23 -3.78
N ALA A 30 -0.12 -3.74 -2.78
CA ALA A 30 0.39 -3.57 -1.42
C ALA A 30 0.78 -4.91 -0.81
N GLU A 31 -0.06 -5.94 -0.93
CA GLU A 31 0.24 -7.33 -0.51
C GLU A 31 1.52 -7.84 -1.18
N ARG A 32 1.54 -7.83 -2.52
CA ARG A 32 2.68 -8.32 -3.32
C ARG A 32 3.98 -7.63 -2.93
N HIS A 33 3.97 -6.29 -2.88
CA HIS A 33 5.16 -5.53 -2.54
C HIS A 33 5.67 -5.87 -1.15
N ARG A 34 4.78 -5.95 -0.14
CA ARG A 34 5.19 -6.16 1.25
C ARG A 34 5.66 -7.58 1.54
N PHE A 35 4.95 -8.58 1.05
CA PHE A 35 5.30 -9.97 1.37
C PHE A 35 6.32 -10.58 0.41
N GLN A 36 6.32 -10.19 -0.86
CA GLN A 36 7.24 -10.79 -1.83
C GLN A 36 8.49 -9.92 -2.00
N GLU A 37 8.33 -8.66 -2.42
CA GLU A 37 9.50 -7.80 -2.68
C GLU A 37 10.25 -7.41 -1.40
N VAL A 38 9.53 -7.06 -0.33
CA VAL A 38 10.16 -6.66 0.94
C VAL A 38 10.52 -7.86 1.80
N PHE A 39 9.56 -8.74 2.15
CA PHE A 39 9.86 -9.86 3.04
C PHE A 39 10.72 -10.94 2.37
N ARG A 40 10.36 -11.45 1.19
CA ARG A 40 11.18 -12.45 0.47
C ARG A 40 12.36 -11.85 -0.30
N GLY A 41 12.34 -10.55 -0.58
CA GLY A 41 13.38 -9.88 -1.37
C GLY A 41 13.16 -9.94 -2.88
N ALA A 42 12.13 -10.64 -3.36
CA ALA A 42 11.83 -10.80 -4.77
C ALA A 42 10.37 -11.19 -4.98
N ALA A 43 9.82 -10.82 -6.12
CA ALA A 43 8.49 -11.18 -6.56
C ALA A 43 8.53 -11.51 -8.04
N GLU A 44 7.77 -12.52 -8.46
CA GLU A 44 7.64 -12.85 -9.88
C GLU A 44 7.07 -11.65 -10.66
N PRO A 45 7.48 -11.43 -11.92
CA PRO A 45 6.96 -10.34 -12.74
C PRO A 45 5.44 -10.37 -12.79
N LEU A 46 4.83 -9.18 -12.77
CA LEU A 46 3.39 -9.08 -12.96
C LEU A 46 3.04 -9.62 -14.36
N PRO A 47 1.88 -10.28 -14.52
CA PRO A 47 1.41 -10.75 -15.83
C PRO A 47 0.97 -9.58 -16.74
N TRP A 48 1.13 -8.35 -16.28
CA TRP A 48 0.87 -7.11 -17.00
C TRP A 48 1.95 -6.07 -16.67
N PRO A 49 2.12 -5.03 -17.51
CA PRO A 49 3.04 -3.95 -17.23
C PRO A 49 2.69 -3.24 -15.92
N ASP A 50 3.70 -2.88 -15.12
CA ASP A 50 3.54 -2.00 -13.96
C ASP A 50 3.40 -0.55 -14.44
N GLU A 51 2.18 -0.17 -14.80
CA GLU A 51 1.89 1.20 -15.23
C GLU A 51 1.62 2.08 -13.99
N HIS A 52 2.20 3.28 -13.91
CA HIS A 52 1.94 4.19 -12.80
C HIS A 52 0.79 5.16 -13.07
N THR A 53 -0.16 4.77 -13.94
CA THR A 53 -1.26 5.63 -14.37
C THR A 53 -2.25 5.84 -13.21
N PRO A 54 -2.48 7.08 -12.73
CA PRO A 54 -3.24 7.29 -11.50
C PRO A 54 -4.72 6.99 -11.66
N LEU A 55 -5.28 6.22 -10.70
CA LEU A 55 -6.70 6.10 -10.36
C LEU A 55 -7.66 5.53 -11.42
N VAL A 56 -7.18 5.15 -12.61
CA VAL A 56 -8.00 4.49 -13.64
C VAL A 56 -7.38 3.15 -14.03
N THR A 57 -8.24 2.16 -14.26
CA THR A 57 -7.84 0.85 -14.77
C THR A 57 -8.80 0.41 -15.87
N THR A 58 -8.26 -0.20 -16.92
CA THR A 58 -9.04 -0.87 -17.98
C THR A 58 -9.44 -2.29 -17.60
N ARG A 59 -9.03 -2.77 -16.44
CA ARG A 59 -9.34 -4.11 -15.93
C ARG A 59 -10.78 -4.18 -15.43
N SER A 60 -11.40 -5.33 -15.64
CA SER A 60 -12.70 -5.63 -15.04
C SER A 60 -12.58 -5.75 -13.51
N PRO A 61 -13.67 -5.50 -12.75
CA PRO A 61 -13.67 -5.70 -11.30
C PRO A 61 -13.28 -7.13 -10.88
N SER A 62 -13.70 -8.15 -11.63
CA SER A 62 -13.36 -9.54 -11.34
C SER A 62 -11.85 -9.81 -11.44
N GLN A 63 -11.16 -9.18 -12.39
CA GLN A 63 -9.69 -9.27 -12.50
C GLN A 63 -8.99 -8.59 -11.33
N VAL A 64 -9.49 -7.42 -10.89
CA VAL A 64 -8.95 -6.69 -9.72
C VAL A 64 -9.12 -7.50 -8.44
N PHE A 65 -10.33 -8.05 -8.20
CA PHE A 65 -10.60 -8.88 -7.04
C PHE A 65 -9.87 -10.23 -7.09
N GLY A 66 -9.76 -10.83 -8.27
CA GLY A 66 -8.96 -12.04 -8.49
C GLY A 66 -7.52 -11.82 -8.09
N PHE A 67 -6.88 -10.79 -8.65
CA PHE A 67 -5.52 -10.44 -8.30
C PHE A 67 -5.32 -10.22 -6.80
N TYR A 68 -6.22 -9.46 -6.15
CA TYR A 68 -6.12 -9.24 -4.71
C TYR A 68 -6.18 -10.56 -3.92
N ARG A 69 -7.13 -11.46 -4.23
CA ARG A 69 -7.23 -12.78 -3.59
C ARG A 69 -5.97 -13.62 -3.80
N ASP A 70 -5.46 -13.69 -5.04
CA ASP A 70 -4.25 -14.44 -5.34
C ASP A 70 -3.06 -13.94 -4.51
N GLN A 71 -2.95 -12.62 -4.31
CA GLN A 71 -1.90 -12.06 -3.47
C GLN A 71 -2.11 -12.36 -1.97
N CYS A 72 -3.36 -12.35 -1.49
CA CYS A 72 -3.66 -12.77 -0.11
C CYS A 72 -3.27 -14.24 0.13
N GLU A 73 -3.56 -15.16 -0.81
CA GLU A 73 -3.17 -16.57 -0.69
C GLU A 73 -1.64 -16.73 -0.58
N ILE A 74 -0.89 -15.95 -1.37
CA ILE A 74 0.58 -15.93 -1.28
C ILE A 74 1.05 -15.36 0.06
N SER A 75 0.44 -14.26 0.53
CA SER A 75 0.75 -13.66 1.83
C SER A 75 0.49 -14.64 2.98
N ASP A 76 -0.65 -15.36 2.96
CA ASP A 76 -1.00 -16.37 3.96
C ASP A 76 0.02 -17.51 4.00
N ALA A 77 0.42 -18.01 2.83
CA ALA A 77 1.47 -19.03 2.72
C ALA A 77 2.81 -18.55 3.28
N ILE A 78 3.14 -17.27 3.11
CA ILE A 78 4.36 -16.66 3.67
C ILE A 78 4.29 -16.57 5.19
N ILE A 79 3.15 -16.11 5.72
CA ILE A 79 2.92 -15.98 7.16
C ILE A 79 2.98 -17.35 7.84
N ALA A 80 2.43 -18.38 7.20
CA ALA A 80 2.46 -19.75 7.73
C ALA A 80 3.86 -20.38 7.73
N ALA A 81 4.73 -19.98 6.80
CA ALA A 81 6.03 -20.60 6.59
C ALA A 81 7.19 -19.99 7.41
N ALA A 82 6.98 -18.85 8.07
CA ALA A 82 8.04 -18.12 8.76
C ALA A 82 7.61 -17.63 10.15
N PRO A 83 8.54 -17.57 11.13
CA PRO A 83 8.22 -16.96 12.42
C PRO A 83 7.97 -15.45 12.25
N LEU A 84 7.05 -14.90 13.04
CA LEU A 84 6.73 -13.46 13.00
C LEU A 84 7.92 -12.54 13.33
N THR A 85 8.99 -13.08 13.92
CA THR A 85 10.25 -12.38 14.22
C THR A 85 11.28 -12.48 13.10
N ALA A 86 10.97 -13.14 11.98
CA ALA A 86 11.87 -13.28 10.84
C ALA A 86 12.20 -11.91 10.22
N THR A 87 13.49 -11.68 9.96
CA THR A 87 13.97 -10.47 9.30
C THR A 87 13.68 -10.52 7.79
N PRO A 88 13.18 -9.43 7.18
CA PRO A 88 12.98 -9.33 5.74
C PRO A 88 14.29 -9.48 4.95
N ALA A 89 14.24 -10.17 3.82
CA ALA A 89 15.39 -10.34 2.92
C ALA A 89 15.55 -9.18 1.91
N GLY A 90 14.47 -8.48 1.59
CA GLY A 90 14.47 -7.30 0.72
C GLY A 90 14.84 -6.01 1.46
N ARG A 91 15.22 -4.98 0.71
CA ARG A 91 15.39 -3.62 1.24
C ARG A 91 14.33 -2.70 0.67
N HIS A 92 13.80 -1.83 1.51
CA HIS A 92 13.08 -0.64 1.04
C HIS A 92 14.13 0.36 0.52
N PRO A 93 14.11 0.72 -0.78
CA PRO A 93 15.19 1.50 -1.40
C PRO A 93 15.28 2.94 -0.88
N ASP A 94 14.19 3.49 -0.35
CA ASP A 94 14.12 4.85 0.20
C ASP A 94 13.73 4.87 1.69
N GLU A 95 14.71 5.23 2.53
CA GLU A 95 14.61 5.94 3.83
C GLU A 95 13.61 5.38 4.91
N PRO A 96 13.20 6.10 6.00
CA PRO A 96 12.99 5.63 7.39
C PRO A 96 11.85 4.60 7.65
N LEU A 97 11.20 4.09 6.62
CA LEU A 97 10.30 2.92 6.73
C LEU A 97 11.08 1.61 6.80
N ALA A 98 12.29 1.57 6.22
CA ALA A 98 13.19 0.43 6.33
C ALA A 98 13.54 0.11 7.80
N SER A 99 13.74 1.15 8.63
CA SER A 99 13.99 0.98 10.08
C SER A 99 12.73 0.57 10.86
N GLN A 100 11.54 0.73 10.29
CA GLN A 100 10.27 0.31 10.90
C GLN A 100 9.84 -1.10 10.46
N THR A 101 10.39 -1.61 9.36
CA THR A 101 10.08 -2.94 8.81
C THR A 101 11.12 -3.95 9.29
N THR A 102 11.18 -4.15 10.61
CA THR A 102 12.23 -4.95 11.26
C THR A 102 12.00 -6.46 11.15
N ASP A 103 10.74 -6.87 11.05
CA ASP A 103 10.33 -8.27 11.05
C ASP A 103 8.98 -8.49 10.32
N LEU A 104 8.63 -9.75 10.11
CA LEU A 104 7.36 -10.15 9.51
C LEU A 104 6.13 -9.62 10.25
N ARG A 105 6.19 -9.51 11.59
CA ARG A 105 5.10 -8.93 12.40
C ARG A 105 4.80 -7.49 11.98
N ARG A 106 5.83 -6.67 11.78
CA ARG A 106 5.66 -5.27 11.34
C ARG A 106 5.05 -5.20 9.95
N ILE A 107 5.42 -6.13 9.07
CA ILE A 107 4.84 -6.23 7.72
C ILE A 107 3.34 -6.55 7.80
N VAL A 108 2.97 -7.58 8.55
CA VAL A 108 1.57 -7.99 8.73
C VAL A 108 0.74 -6.84 9.31
N LEU A 109 1.22 -6.19 10.37
CA LEU A 109 0.53 -5.07 11.00
C LEU A 109 0.31 -3.92 10.01
N HIS A 110 1.31 -3.61 9.20
CA HIS A 110 1.18 -2.57 8.19
C HIS A 110 0.09 -2.90 7.15
N VAL A 111 0.04 -4.13 6.66
CA VAL A 111 -0.95 -4.52 5.64
C VAL A 111 -2.36 -4.52 6.23
N ILE A 112 -2.53 -4.89 7.50
CA ILE A 112 -3.81 -4.76 8.21
C ILE A 112 -4.23 -3.28 8.28
N GLU A 113 -3.34 -2.38 8.68
CA GLU A 113 -3.63 -0.94 8.77
C GLU A 113 -3.99 -0.35 7.40
N GLU A 114 -3.22 -0.70 6.37
CA GLU A 114 -3.47 -0.23 5.01
C GLU A 114 -4.81 -0.75 4.48
N THR A 115 -5.12 -2.03 4.72
CA THR A 115 -6.42 -2.63 4.34
C THR A 115 -7.57 -1.94 5.04
N ALA A 116 -7.48 -1.71 6.35
CA ALA A 116 -8.52 -1.01 7.11
C ALA A 116 -8.73 0.43 6.61
N ARG A 117 -7.65 1.16 6.30
CA ARG A 117 -7.72 2.52 5.72
C ARG A 117 -8.48 2.52 4.39
N HIS A 118 -8.17 1.58 3.48
CA HIS A 118 -8.84 1.52 2.19
C HIS A 118 -10.28 1.01 2.28
N ALA A 119 -10.56 0.08 3.20
CA ALA A 119 -11.94 -0.34 3.48
C ALA A 119 -12.80 0.85 3.92
N GLY A 120 -12.30 1.71 4.81
CA GLY A 120 -12.99 2.93 5.22
C GLY A 120 -13.23 3.90 4.06
N HIS A 121 -12.26 4.08 3.16
CA HIS A 121 -12.47 4.89 1.95
C HIS A 121 -13.53 4.30 1.01
N LEU A 122 -13.52 2.98 0.83
CA LEU A 122 -14.50 2.28 -0.01
C LEU A 122 -15.91 2.36 0.57
N ASP A 123 -16.04 2.32 1.90
CA ASP A 123 -17.32 2.54 2.56
C ASP A 123 -17.86 3.94 2.27
N VAL A 124 -17.05 4.99 2.41
CA VAL A 124 -17.48 6.36 2.05
C VAL A 124 -17.91 6.44 0.58
N VAL A 125 -17.16 5.82 -0.34
CA VAL A 125 -17.53 5.80 -1.77
C VAL A 125 -18.85 5.06 -1.99
N ARG A 126 -19.08 3.92 -1.32
CA ARG A 126 -20.34 3.19 -1.38
C ARG A 126 -21.50 4.06 -0.90
N GLU A 127 -21.37 4.70 0.27
CA GLU A 127 -22.41 5.57 0.85
C GLU A 127 -22.76 6.74 -0.09
N LEU A 128 -21.78 7.28 -0.81
CA LEU A 128 -21.99 8.33 -1.82
C LEU A 128 -22.72 7.82 -3.07
N ILE A 129 -22.53 6.56 -3.45
CA ILE A 129 -23.16 5.95 -4.63
C ILE A 129 -24.61 5.54 -4.32
N ASP A 130 -24.86 4.93 -3.15
CA ASP A 130 -26.16 4.35 -2.81
C ASP A 130 -27.04 5.24 -1.91
N GLY A 131 -26.47 6.31 -1.34
CA GLY A 131 -27.14 7.25 -0.44
C GLY A 131 -27.45 6.69 0.95
N ARG A 132 -26.93 5.50 1.32
CA ARG A 132 -27.22 4.81 2.58
C ARG A 132 -25.99 4.82 3.49
N THR A 133 -26.13 5.37 4.69
CA THR A 133 -25.06 5.39 5.69
C THR A 133 -25.05 4.15 6.59
N GLY A 134 -23.88 3.86 7.16
CA GLY A 134 -23.67 2.74 8.08
C GLY A 134 -23.30 1.44 7.37
N LEU A 135 -23.15 0.35 8.11
CA LEU A 135 -22.54 -0.91 7.65
C LEU A 135 -23.44 -1.78 6.74
N GLY A 136 -24.50 -1.20 6.16
CA GLY A 136 -25.50 -1.93 5.40
C GLY A 136 -26.37 -2.86 6.27
N PRO A 137 -27.25 -3.67 5.65
CA PRO A 137 -27.99 -4.70 6.38
C PRO A 137 -27.00 -5.76 6.90
N ARG A 138 -27.02 -6.00 8.21
CA ARG A 138 -26.27 -7.07 8.89
C ARG A 138 -27.16 -8.26 9.17
#